data_AF-A0A8S3HUE8-F1
#
_entry.id   AF-A0A8S3HUE8-F1
#
_cell.length_a   1.000
_cell.length_b   1.000
_cell.length_c   1.000
_cell.angle_alpha   90.00
_cell.angle_beta   90.00
_cell.angle_gamma   90.00
#
_symmetry.space_group_name_H-M   'P 1'
#
loop_
_entity.id
_entity.type
_entity.pdbx_description
1 polymer ?
#
loop_
_entity_poly.entity_id
_entity_poly.type
_entity_poly.pdbx_seq_one_letter_code
_entity_poly.pdbx_strand_id
1 'polypeptide(L)'
;MKEQYEQANSKFPHLDNDVLNASCSVLKIDSSDLSQKSFQEIPVQSSAPLDNQESEEIRQLRQTLVLLTSQLDETNRAWQQYQQTQLNILRNQFQHCLSIDFDNSFDDIAQQIADQVTREREEFNEKCQTLEKQNEDLRSEFTNNMESIRESYVNTVNELNQELLVMKKQCEECDIQNQLLTDELEKRPVRSNEESVEPNIEKVSLNVLKQPFEEVPIHMSGVSGAEDEELGQLRETVALLTAQCAQ
;
A
#
# COMPACT_ATOMS: atom_id res chain seq x y z
N MET A 1 -0.05 9.43 -8.28
CA MET A 1 -0.42 8.04 -8.63
C MET A 1 -0.78 7.86 -10.10
N LYS A 2 -1.54 8.76 -10.74
CA LYS A 2 -1.86 8.67 -12.19
C LYS A 2 -0.61 8.63 -13.09
N GLU A 3 0.40 9.45 -12.80
CA GLU A 3 1.64 9.51 -13.60
C GLU A 3 2.52 8.25 -13.47
N GLN A 4 2.45 7.51 -12.36
CA GLN A 4 3.19 6.24 -12.22
C GLN A 4 2.52 5.09 -12.97
N TYR A 5 1.20 5.15 -13.17
CA TYR A 5 0.45 4.17 -13.97
C TYR A 5 0.74 4.32 -15.47
N GLU A 6 0.89 5.56 -15.97
CA GLU A 6 1.28 5.82 -17.36
C GLU A 6 2.74 5.47 -17.66
N GLN A 7 3.63 5.59 -16.67
CA GLN A 7 5.04 5.22 -16.84
C GLN A 7 5.26 3.70 -16.88
N ALA A 8 4.39 2.92 -16.21
CA ALA A 8 4.42 1.45 -16.28
C ALA A 8 3.89 0.91 -17.62
N ASN A 9 2.87 1.54 -18.20
CA ASN A 9 2.32 1.14 -19.51
C ASN A 9 3.20 1.50 -20.71
N SER A 10 4.14 2.44 -20.56
CA SER A 10 5.12 2.79 -21.61
C SER A 10 6.29 1.79 -21.71
N LYS A 11 6.47 0.94 -20.68
CA LYS A 11 7.63 0.03 -20.58
C LYS A 11 7.40 -1.38 -21.14
N PHE A 12 6.16 -1.71 -21.52
CA PHE A 12 5.85 -2.95 -22.20
C PHE A 12 5.61 -2.64 -23.69
N PRO A 13 6.43 -3.16 -24.61
CA PRO A 13 6.09 -3.06 -26.02
C PRO A 13 4.73 -3.72 -26.24
N HIS A 14 3.85 -3.07 -27.00
CA HIS A 14 2.67 -3.69 -27.58
C HIS A 14 3.16 -4.97 -28.28
N LEU A 15 2.92 -6.12 -27.64
CA LEU A 15 3.08 -7.41 -28.30
C LEU A 15 1.98 -7.43 -29.35
N ASP A 16 2.36 -7.22 -30.61
CA ASP A 16 1.50 -7.41 -31.75
C ASP A 16 0.83 -8.78 -31.63
N ASN A 17 -0.49 -8.74 -31.42
CA ASN A 17 -1.37 -9.91 -31.30
C ASN A 17 -1.31 -10.81 -32.56
N ASP A 18 -0.67 -10.33 -33.63
CA ASP A 18 -0.50 -11.01 -34.90
C ASP A 18 0.60 -12.09 -34.86
N VAL A 19 1.51 -12.08 -33.86
CA VAL A 19 2.56 -13.12 -33.74
C VAL A 19 2.04 -14.37 -33.01
N LEU A 20 1.05 -14.23 -32.12
CA LEU A 20 0.44 -15.37 -31.41
C LEU A 20 -0.63 -16.09 -32.24
N ASN A 21 -1.21 -15.43 -33.25
CA ASN A 21 -2.26 -16.02 -34.08
C ASN A 21 -1.72 -16.82 -35.29
N ALA A 22 -0.40 -16.78 -35.55
CA ALA A 22 0.20 -17.44 -36.71
C ALA A 22 0.58 -18.92 -36.46
N SER A 23 0.53 -19.41 -35.21
CA SER A 23 0.97 -20.77 -34.86
C SER A 23 -0.16 -21.73 -34.47
N CYS A 24 -1.42 -21.28 -34.46
CA CYS A 24 -2.55 -22.11 -34.03
C CYS A 24 -3.31 -22.72 -35.22
N SER A 25 -2.60 -23.46 -36.06
CA SER A 25 -3.20 -24.40 -37.02
C SER A 25 -2.47 -25.73 -36.93
N VAL A 26 -2.35 -26.27 -35.71
CA VAL A 26 -2.00 -27.68 -35.53
C VAL A 26 -3.28 -28.48 -35.76
N LEU A 27 -3.28 -29.21 -36.87
CA LEU A 27 -4.26 -30.23 -37.19
C LEU A 27 -4.43 -31.15 -35.96
N LYS A 28 -5.58 -31.07 -35.28
CA LYS A 28 -6.09 -32.17 -34.47
C LYS A 28 -6.34 -33.34 -35.42
N ILE A 29 -5.33 -34.18 -35.61
CA ILE A 29 -5.53 -35.52 -36.12
C ILE A 29 -5.87 -36.34 -34.88
N ASP A 30 -7.16 -36.55 -34.65
CA ASP A 30 -7.64 -37.49 -33.64
C ASP A 30 -7.05 -38.87 -33.95
N SER A 31 -6.13 -39.32 -33.09
CA SER A 31 -5.43 -40.62 -33.20
C SER A 31 -6.34 -41.82 -32.87
N SER A 32 -7.65 -41.60 -32.73
CA SER A 32 -8.59 -42.60 -32.23
C SER A 32 -9.34 -43.39 -33.33
N ASP A 33 -9.16 -43.05 -34.61
CA ASP A 33 -9.98 -43.62 -35.70
C ASP A 33 -9.25 -44.59 -36.66
N LEU A 34 -8.04 -45.05 -36.32
CA LEU A 34 -7.26 -45.96 -37.19
C LEU A 34 -7.02 -47.37 -36.63
N SER A 35 -7.59 -47.71 -35.47
CA SER A 35 -7.58 -49.10 -34.99
C SER A 35 -8.84 -49.81 -35.45
N GLN A 36 -8.68 -50.85 -36.28
CA GLN A 36 -9.69 -51.75 -36.86
C GLN A 36 -10.20 -51.41 -38.27
N LYS A 37 -9.33 -51.53 -39.26
CA LYS A 37 -9.73 -52.22 -40.50
C LYS A 37 -8.81 -53.42 -40.71
N SER A 38 -9.41 -54.60 -40.58
CA SER A 38 -8.82 -55.89 -40.95
C SER A 38 -8.18 -55.80 -42.33
N PHE A 39 -6.88 -56.08 -42.42
CA PHE A 39 -6.24 -56.37 -43.71
C PHE A 39 -6.81 -57.68 -44.23
N GLN A 40 -7.71 -57.60 -45.21
CA GLN A 40 -8.12 -58.75 -46.00
C GLN A 40 -7.04 -58.95 -47.07
N GLU A 41 -6.23 -59.99 -46.93
CA GLU A 41 -5.29 -60.44 -47.97
C GLU A 41 -6.08 -60.74 -49.25
N ILE A 42 -5.80 -59.98 -50.31
CA ILE A 42 -6.30 -60.27 -51.65
C ILE A 42 -5.28 -61.22 -52.30
N PRO A 43 -5.69 -62.40 -52.78
CA PRO A 43 -4.77 -63.32 -53.45
C PRO A 43 -4.44 -62.78 -54.85
N VAL A 44 -3.21 -62.31 -55.04
CA VAL A 44 -2.73 -61.87 -56.35
C VAL A 44 -2.26 -63.09 -57.15
N GLN A 45 -3.20 -63.70 -57.88
CA GLN A 45 -2.87 -64.40 -59.12
C GLN A 45 -3.27 -63.50 -60.29
N SER A 46 -2.29 -62.89 -60.97
CA SER A 46 -2.41 -62.64 -62.41
C SER A 46 -1.05 -62.44 -63.05
N SER A 47 -0.84 -63.27 -64.05
CA SER A 47 0.28 -63.41 -64.95
C SER A 47 0.21 -62.40 -66.10
N ALA A 48 1.16 -61.47 -66.19
CA ALA A 48 1.56 -60.72 -67.39
C ALA A 48 2.86 -59.95 -67.09
N PRO A 49 3.75 -59.69 -68.08
CA PRO A 49 4.96 -58.91 -67.82
C PRO A 49 4.54 -57.48 -67.50
N LEU A 50 4.58 -57.09 -66.23
CA LEU A 50 4.51 -55.68 -65.86
C LEU A 50 5.69 -54.98 -66.54
N ASP A 51 5.41 -53.89 -67.25
CA ASP A 51 6.44 -52.99 -67.76
C ASP A 51 7.38 -52.66 -66.60
N ASN A 52 8.68 -52.90 -66.80
CA ASN A 52 9.73 -52.70 -65.79
C ASN A 52 9.68 -51.31 -65.13
N GLN A 53 9.07 -50.34 -65.82
CA GLN A 53 8.92 -48.96 -65.36
C GLN A 53 7.92 -48.82 -64.20
N GLU A 54 6.73 -49.45 -64.25
CA GLU A 54 5.75 -49.38 -63.16
C GLU A 54 6.27 -50.07 -61.89
N SER A 55 6.97 -51.19 -62.03
CA SER A 55 7.59 -51.88 -60.89
C SER A 55 8.69 -51.04 -60.23
N GLU A 56 9.42 -50.24 -61.02
CA GLU A 56 10.47 -49.37 -60.54
C GLU A 56 9.91 -48.12 -59.85
N GLU A 57 8.85 -47.52 -60.39
CA GLU A 57 8.12 -46.40 -59.75
C GLU A 57 7.51 -46.82 -58.41
N ILE A 58 6.89 -48.01 -58.31
CA ILE A 58 6.38 -48.55 -57.05
C ILE A 58 7.52 -48.74 -56.04
N ARG A 59 8.70 -49.19 -56.48
CA ARG A 59 9.88 -49.35 -55.62
C ARG A 59 10.39 -48.01 -55.10
N GLN A 60 10.45 -46.99 -55.97
CA GLN A 60 10.85 -45.63 -55.59
C GLN A 60 9.86 -45.02 -54.61
N LEU A 61 8.55 -45.13 -54.85
CA LEU A 61 7.52 -44.65 -53.94
C LEU A 61 7.61 -45.29 -52.55
N ARG A 62 7.87 -46.60 -52.48
CA ARG A 62 8.10 -47.29 -51.20
C ARG A 62 9.33 -46.75 -50.47
N GLN A 63 10.43 -46.50 -51.20
CA GLN A 63 11.63 -45.89 -50.62
C GLN A 63 11.39 -44.47 -50.11
N THR A 64 10.69 -43.64 -50.90
CA THR A 64 10.31 -42.28 -50.51
C THR A 64 9.40 -42.29 -49.29
N LEU A 65 8.44 -43.21 -49.21
CA LEU A 65 7.52 -43.31 -48.07
C LEU A 65 8.26 -43.72 -46.79
N VAL A 66 9.20 -44.66 -46.87
CA VAL A 66 10.07 -45.02 -45.74
C VAL A 66 10.90 -43.82 -45.28
N LEU A 67 11.46 -43.06 -46.23
CA LEU A 67 12.29 -41.89 -45.92
C LEU A 67 11.47 -40.77 -45.27
N LEU A 68 10.29 -40.47 -45.80
CA LEU A 68 9.34 -39.50 -45.22
C LEU A 68 8.86 -39.92 -43.83
N THR A 69 8.59 -41.21 -43.62
CA THR A 69 8.16 -41.73 -42.31
C THR A 69 9.27 -41.56 -41.27
N SER A 70 10.51 -41.91 -41.63
CA SER A 70 11.69 -41.70 -40.78
C SER A 70 11.88 -40.20 -40.45
N GLN A 71 11.69 -39.33 -41.44
CA GLN A 71 11.82 -37.89 -41.24
C GLN A 71 10.71 -37.30 -40.35
N LEU A 72 9.49 -37.83 -40.44
CA LEU A 72 8.39 -37.49 -39.54
C LEU A 72 8.70 -37.93 -38.10
N ASP A 73 9.23 -39.14 -37.91
CA ASP A 73 9.62 -39.64 -36.59
C ASP A 73 10.72 -38.79 -35.95
N GLU A 74 11.73 -38.40 -36.75
CA GLU A 74 12.81 -37.53 -36.29
C GLU A 74 12.29 -36.13 -35.93
N THR A 75 11.38 -35.58 -36.74
CA THR A 75 10.74 -34.29 -36.47
C THR A 75 9.91 -34.33 -35.18
N ASN A 76 9.14 -35.41 -34.97
CA ASN A 76 8.37 -35.62 -33.74
C ASN A 76 9.27 -35.73 -32.51
N ARG A 77 10.40 -36.46 -32.61
CA ARG A 77 11.39 -36.57 -31.54
C ARG A 77 12.00 -35.21 -31.20
N ALA A 78 12.41 -34.44 -32.20
CA ALA A 78 12.97 -33.10 -32.01
C ALA A 78 11.95 -32.16 -31.35
N TRP A 79 10.68 -32.23 -31.75
CA TRP A 79 9.60 -31.46 -31.14
C TRP A 79 9.40 -31.79 -29.65
N GLN A 80 9.34 -33.07 -29.29
CA GLN A 80 9.22 -33.50 -27.90
C GLN A 80 10.40 -33.05 -27.04
N GLN A 81 11.63 -33.15 -27.57
CA GLN A 81 12.83 -32.65 -26.89
C GLN A 81 12.79 -31.14 -26.68
N TYR A 82 12.34 -30.40 -27.70
CA TYR A 82 12.18 -28.96 -27.59
C TYR A 82 11.16 -28.59 -26.49
N GLN A 83 9.98 -29.20 -26.50
CA GLN A 83 8.96 -28.98 -25.46
C GLN A 83 9.50 -29.27 -24.06
N GLN A 84 10.18 -30.40 -23.87
CA GLN A 84 10.77 -30.75 -22.57
C GLN A 84 11.84 -29.73 -22.13
N THR A 85 12.64 -29.22 -23.07
CA THR A 85 13.67 -28.22 -22.78
C THR A 85 13.03 -26.90 -22.36
N GLN A 86 12.00 -26.43 -23.08
CA GLN A 86 11.26 -25.22 -22.72
C GLN A 86 10.60 -25.35 -21.34
N LEU A 87 10.00 -26.50 -21.06
CA LEU A 87 9.36 -26.75 -19.76
C LEU A 87 10.38 -26.78 -18.62
N ASN A 88 11.56 -27.35 -18.83
CA ASN A 88 12.65 -27.31 -17.83
C ASN A 88 13.18 -25.88 -17.61
N ILE A 89 13.29 -25.06 -18.66
CA ILE A 89 13.68 -23.65 -18.52
C ILE A 89 12.64 -22.90 -17.69
N LEU A 90 11.35 -23.04 -18.03
CA LEU A 90 10.23 -22.43 -17.32
C LEU A 90 10.25 -22.84 -15.83
N ARG A 91 10.35 -24.14 -15.56
CA ARG A 91 10.43 -24.68 -14.20
C ARG A 91 11.59 -24.05 -13.43
N ASN A 92 12.81 -24.07 -13.98
CA ASN A 92 13.97 -23.52 -13.26
C ASN A 92 13.86 -22.01 -13.00
N GLN A 93 13.21 -21.26 -13.89
CA GLN A 93 13.01 -19.81 -13.72
C GLN A 93 11.93 -19.49 -12.69
N PHE A 94 10.85 -20.28 -12.66
CA PHE A 94 9.64 -19.94 -11.91
C PHE A 94 9.33 -20.85 -10.73
N GLN A 95 10.10 -21.91 -10.49
CA GLN A 95 9.86 -22.86 -9.38
C GLN A 95 9.84 -22.19 -8.00
N HIS A 96 10.52 -21.06 -7.83
CA HIS A 96 10.52 -20.32 -6.57
C HIS A 96 9.40 -19.29 -6.45
N CYS A 97 8.78 -18.92 -7.58
CA CYS A 97 7.78 -17.84 -7.65
C CYS A 97 6.36 -18.39 -7.84
N LEU A 98 6.22 -19.54 -8.50
CA LEU A 98 4.95 -20.13 -8.88
C LEU A 98 4.80 -21.50 -8.23
N SER A 99 3.70 -21.69 -7.50
CA SER A 99 3.32 -23.00 -6.94
C SER A 99 2.51 -23.79 -7.97
N ILE A 100 3.16 -24.13 -9.08
CA ILE A 100 2.53 -24.79 -10.23
C ILE A 100 3.09 -26.19 -10.40
N ASP A 101 2.22 -27.12 -10.75
CA ASP A 101 2.62 -28.47 -11.10
C ASP A 101 3.03 -28.54 -12.57
N PHE A 102 4.35 -28.55 -12.78
CA PHE A 102 4.98 -28.59 -14.09
C PHE A 102 4.99 -30.00 -14.73
N ASP A 103 4.45 -31.03 -14.08
CA ASP A 103 4.36 -32.37 -14.68
C ASP A 103 3.10 -32.54 -15.55
N ASN A 104 2.24 -31.51 -15.60
CA ASN A 104 1.06 -31.46 -16.45
C ASN A 104 1.38 -31.09 -17.91
N SER A 105 0.36 -31.12 -18.77
CA SER A 105 0.50 -30.66 -20.15
C SER A 105 0.86 -29.16 -20.19
N PHE A 106 1.51 -28.72 -21.27
CA PHE A 106 1.89 -27.32 -21.43
C PHE A 106 0.67 -26.37 -21.34
N ASP A 107 -0.48 -26.80 -21.88
CA ASP A 107 -1.73 -26.04 -21.83
C ASP A 107 -2.26 -25.92 -20.40
N ASP A 108 -2.22 -27.00 -19.61
CA ASP A 108 -2.63 -26.99 -18.20
C ASP A 108 -1.72 -26.10 -17.35
N ILE A 109 -0.41 -26.14 -17.61
CA ILE A 109 0.57 -25.26 -16.95
C ILE A 109 0.25 -23.80 -17.27
N ALA A 110 0.00 -23.47 -18.54
CA ALA A 110 -0.36 -22.12 -18.94
C ALA A 110 -1.65 -21.64 -18.25
N GLN A 111 -2.66 -22.50 -18.14
CA GLN A 111 -3.89 -22.18 -17.42
C GLN A 111 -3.65 -21.96 -15.92
N GLN A 112 -2.85 -22.81 -15.28
CA GLN A 112 -2.49 -22.64 -13.86
C GLN A 112 -1.75 -21.31 -13.61
N ILE A 113 -0.87 -20.88 -14.53
CA ILE A 113 -0.21 -19.58 -14.46
C ILE A 113 -1.26 -18.45 -14.53
N ALA A 114 -2.17 -18.52 -15.50
CA ALA A 114 -3.21 -17.49 -15.67
C ALA A 114 -4.13 -17.39 -14.44
N ASP A 115 -4.54 -18.53 -13.88
CA ASP A 115 -5.39 -18.59 -12.69
C ASP A 115 -4.67 -18.02 -11.46
N GLN A 116 -3.39 -18.37 -11.27
CA GLN A 116 -2.58 -17.85 -10.17
C GLN A 116 -2.42 -16.33 -10.27
N VAL A 117 -2.06 -15.80 -11.44
CA VAL A 117 -1.91 -14.36 -11.67
C VAL A 117 -3.22 -13.61 -11.44
N THR A 118 -4.34 -14.19 -11.88
CA THR A 118 -5.67 -13.59 -11.68
C THR A 118 -6.01 -13.51 -10.19
N ARG A 119 -5.77 -14.60 -9.44
CA ARG A 119 -6.02 -14.66 -8.00
C ARG A 119 -5.16 -13.65 -7.23
N GLU A 120 -3.85 -13.63 -7.48
CA GLU A 120 -2.93 -12.70 -6.82
C GLU A 120 -3.31 -11.23 -7.10
N ARG A 121 -3.75 -10.94 -8.33
CA ARG A 121 -4.24 -9.60 -8.70
C ARG A 121 -5.50 -9.22 -7.94
N GLU A 122 -6.45 -10.15 -7.79
CA GLU A 122 -7.68 -9.91 -7.04
C GLU A 122 -7.40 -9.69 -5.55
N GLU A 123 -6.58 -10.55 -4.93
CA GLU A 123 -6.15 -10.42 -3.53
C GLU A 123 -5.42 -9.09 -3.28
N PHE A 124 -4.50 -8.72 -4.17
CA PHE A 124 -3.80 -7.44 -4.08
C PHE A 124 -4.77 -6.26 -4.17
N ASN A 125 -5.71 -6.30 -5.10
CA ASN A 125 -6.71 -5.24 -5.27
C ASN A 125 -7.63 -5.10 -4.05
N GLU A 126 -8.08 -6.22 -3.46
CA GLU A 126 -8.87 -6.20 -2.22
C GLU A 126 -8.07 -5.60 -1.04
N LYS A 127 -6.79 -5.95 -0.93
CA LYS A 127 -5.90 -5.37 0.07
C LYS A 127 -5.70 -3.86 -0.12
N CYS A 128 -5.53 -3.40 -1.36
CA CYS A 128 -5.45 -1.97 -1.67
C CYS A 128 -6.73 -1.23 -1.26
N GLN A 129 -7.91 -1.75 -1.61
CA GLN A 129 -9.19 -1.13 -1.24
C GLN A 129 -9.38 -1.08 0.28
N THR A 130 -8.97 -2.14 0.98
CA THR A 130 -9.02 -2.18 2.44
C THR A 130 -8.11 -1.12 3.06
N LEU A 131 -6.87 -0.99 2.58
CA LEU A 131 -5.93 0.01 3.06
C LEU A 131 -6.36 1.44 2.73
N GLU A 132 -6.97 1.67 1.57
CA GLU A 132 -7.54 2.98 1.21
C GLU A 132 -8.66 3.37 2.17
N LYS A 133 -9.58 2.43 2.47
CA LYS A 133 -10.65 2.66 3.44
C LYS A 133 -10.10 2.96 4.83
N GLN A 134 -9.14 2.16 5.32
CA GLN A 134 -8.52 2.39 6.63
C GLN A 134 -7.82 3.75 6.72
N ASN A 135 -7.16 4.19 5.65
CA ASN A 135 -6.56 5.52 5.62
C ASN A 135 -7.60 6.64 5.66
N GLU A 136 -8.72 6.48 4.98
CA GLU A 136 -9.80 7.47 5.02
C GLU A 136 -10.46 7.54 6.40
N ASP A 137 -10.71 6.38 7.01
CA ASP A 137 -11.25 6.29 8.37
C ASP A 137 -10.30 6.99 9.38
N LEU A 138 -8.99 6.70 9.31
CA LEU A 138 -7.98 7.34 10.15
C LEU A 138 -7.89 8.86 9.94
N ARG A 139 -7.98 9.33 8.70
CA ARG A 139 -8.00 10.77 8.41
C ARG A 139 -9.23 11.44 9.00
N SER A 140 -10.40 10.81 8.85
CA SER A 140 -11.64 11.31 9.44
C SER A 140 -11.55 11.36 10.96
N GLU A 141 -11.08 10.29 11.60
CA GLU A 141 -10.90 10.25 13.07
C GLU A 141 -9.93 11.33 13.54
N PHE A 142 -8.80 11.49 12.87
CA PHE A 142 -7.83 12.53 13.20
C PHE A 142 -8.43 13.93 13.10
N THR A 143 -9.15 14.23 12.01
CA THR A 143 -9.82 15.53 11.84
C THR A 143 -10.87 15.77 12.93
N ASN A 144 -11.70 14.77 13.25
CA ASN A 144 -12.72 14.88 14.29
C ASN A 144 -12.10 15.11 15.68
N ASN A 145 -11.03 14.38 16.01
CA ASN A 145 -10.32 14.53 17.27
C ASN A 145 -9.68 15.93 17.39
N MET A 146 -9.04 16.40 16.32
CA MET A 146 -8.45 17.75 16.30
C MET A 146 -9.49 18.84 16.48
N GLU A 147 -10.66 18.72 15.84
CA GLU A 147 -11.73 19.70 16.00
C GLU A 147 -12.33 19.65 17.41
N SER A 148 -12.52 18.46 17.97
CA SER A 148 -13.00 18.30 19.35
C SER A 148 -12.03 18.91 20.38
N ILE A 149 -10.73 18.68 20.23
CA ILE A 149 -9.70 19.29 21.07
C ILE A 149 -9.75 20.81 20.93
N ARG A 150 -9.80 21.31 19.70
CA ARG A 150 -9.87 22.75 19.41
C ARG A 150 -11.08 23.40 20.07
N GLU A 151 -12.26 22.81 19.92
CA GLU A 151 -13.51 23.29 20.52
C GLU A 151 -13.42 23.31 22.04
N SER A 152 -12.87 22.24 22.64
CA SER A 152 -12.63 22.17 24.09
C SER A 152 -11.75 23.31 24.59
N TYR A 153 -10.65 23.60 23.90
CA TYR A 153 -9.76 24.72 24.28
C TYR A 153 -10.44 26.07 24.12
N VAL A 154 -11.16 26.30 23.02
CA VAL A 154 -11.91 27.54 22.79
C VAL A 154 -12.93 27.77 23.91
N ASN A 155 -13.69 26.73 24.27
CA ASN A 155 -14.66 26.81 25.36
C ASN A 155 -13.99 27.13 26.71
N THR A 156 -12.89 26.43 27.04
CA THR A 156 -12.15 26.66 28.28
C THR A 156 -11.60 28.08 28.36
N VAL A 157 -11.04 28.61 27.26
CA VAL A 157 -10.55 29.99 27.20
C VAL A 157 -11.69 31.01 27.38
N ASN A 158 -12.85 30.75 26.77
CA ASN A 158 -14.01 31.63 26.92
C ASN A 158 -14.52 31.64 28.38
N GLU A 159 -14.57 30.49 29.02
CA GLU A 159 -14.95 30.35 30.43
C GLU A 159 -13.98 31.11 31.35
N LEU A 160 -12.67 30.91 31.19
CA LEU A 160 -11.64 31.61 31.96
C LEU A 160 -11.69 33.12 31.75
N ASN A 161 -11.90 33.59 30.52
CA ASN A 161 -12.05 35.01 30.23
C ASN A 161 -13.29 35.60 30.92
N GLN A 162 -14.39 34.84 30.98
CA GLN A 162 -15.59 35.26 31.69
C GLN A 162 -15.35 35.34 33.20
N GLU A 163 -14.68 34.35 33.78
CA GLU A 163 -14.32 34.34 35.21
C GLU A 163 -13.38 35.50 35.56
N LEU A 164 -12.37 35.76 34.74
CA LEU A 164 -11.44 36.88 34.89
C LEU A 164 -12.17 38.23 34.85
N LEU A 165 -13.14 38.38 33.93
CA LEU A 165 -13.96 39.58 33.84
C LEU A 165 -14.80 39.79 35.12
N VAL A 166 -15.36 38.72 35.68
CA VAL A 166 -16.10 38.78 36.95
C VAL A 166 -15.18 39.18 38.10
N MET A 167 -14.02 38.54 38.24
CA MET A 167 -13.05 38.88 39.28
C MET A 167 -12.57 40.32 39.16
N LYS A 168 -12.30 40.79 37.94
CA LYS A 168 -11.88 42.18 37.71
C LYS A 168 -12.93 43.18 38.24
N LYS A 169 -14.22 42.94 37.97
CA LYS A 169 -15.31 43.78 38.49
C LYS A 169 -15.39 43.74 40.02
N GLN A 170 -15.18 42.56 40.63
CA GLN A 170 -15.18 42.42 42.08
C GLN A 170 -14.01 43.16 42.74
N CYS A 171 -12.81 43.12 42.14
CA CYS A 171 -11.67 43.91 42.60
C CYS A 171 -11.94 45.41 42.49
N GLU A 172 -12.48 45.87 41.36
CA GLU A 172 -12.86 47.27 41.16
C GLU A 172 -13.89 47.74 42.22
N GLU A 173 -14.88 46.90 42.56
CA GLU A 173 -15.86 47.20 43.60
C GLU A 173 -15.23 47.23 45.01
N CYS A 174 -14.32 46.30 45.31
CA CYS A 174 -13.57 46.29 46.56
C CYS A 174 -12.69 47.54 46.72
N ASP A 175 -12.04 47.98 45.65
CA ASP A 175 -11.21 49.19 45.63
C ASP A 175 -12.06 50.44 45.90
N ILE A 176 -13.26 50.54 45.30
CA ILE A 176 -14.21 51.62 45.58
C ILE A 176 -14.62 51.62 47.06
N GLN A 177 -14.95 50.45 47.62
CA GLN A 177 -15.34 50.33 49.03
C GLN A 177 -14.19 50.72 49.98
N ASN A 178 -12.97 50.27 49.70
CA ASN A 178 -11.78 50.63 50.46
C ASN A 178 -11.51 52.13 50.42
N GLN A 179 -11.68 52.78 49.27
CA GLN A 179 -11.54 54.23 49.16
C GLN A 179 -12.59 54.96 49.99
N LEU A 180 -13.86 54.53 49.93
CA LEU A 180 -14.93 55.11 50.75
C LEU A 180 -14.66 54.99 52.26
N LEU A 181 -14.20 53.81 52.70
CA LEU A 181 -13.81 53.57 54.10
C LEU A 181 -12.63 54.46 54.53
N THR A 182 -11.63 54.63 53.65
CA THR A 182 -10.47 55.50 53.91
C THR A 182 -10.92 56.95 54.07
N ASP A 183 -11.76 57.44 53.15
CA ASP A 183 -12.33 58.79 53.21
C ASP A 183 -13.17 59.02 54.47
N GLU A 184 -13.91 58.00 54.94
CA GLU A 184 -14.70 58.07 56.17
C GLU A 184 -13.82 58.11 57.42
N LEU A 185 -12.73 57.33 57.44
CA LEU A 185 -11.75 57.35 58.53
C LEU A 185 -11.03 58.70 58.62
N GLU A 186 -10.66 59.31 57.49
CA GLU A 186 -10.05 60.65 57.46
C GLU A 186 -11.01 61.76 57.92
N LYS A 187 -12.33 61.59 57.74
CA LYS A 187 -13.35 62.56 58.18
C LYS A 187 -13.73 62.43 59.65
N ARG A 188 -13.34 61.36 60.35
CA ARG A 188 -13.58 61.26 61.81
C ARG A 188 -12.69 62.28 62.53
N PRO A 189 -13.26 63.23 63.30
CA PRO A 189 -12.43 64.15 64.07
C PRO A 189 -11.66 63.33 65.13
N VAL A 190 -10.35 63.56 65.21
CA VAL A 190 -9.52 63.05 66.30
C VAL A 190 -10.12 63.57 67.61
N ARG A 191 -10.90 62.73 68.28
CA ARG A 191 -11.31 62.99 69.65
C ARG A 191 -10.07 62.72 70.50
N SER A 192 -9.38 63.79 70.84
CA SER A 192 -8.26 63.79 71.79
C SER A 192 -8.75 63.25 73.13
N ASN A 193 -8.54 61.96 73.36
CA ASN A 193 -8.33 61.45 74.69
C ASN A 193 -6.83 61.21 74.83
N GLU A 194 -6.18 62.13 75.54
CA GLU A 194 -4.86 61.92 76.11
C GLU A 194 -4.92 60.71 77.06
N GLU A 195 -4.48 59.55 76.59
CA GLU A 195 -3.80 58.61 77.47
C GLU A 195 -2.78 57.83 76.65
N SER A 196 -1.52 58.04 77.02
CA SER A 196 -0.33 57.46 76.42
C SER A 196 -0.36 55.95 76.51
N VAL A 197 -0.53 55.28 75.36
CA VAL A 197 -0.02 53.92 75.13
C VAL A 197 0.56 53.93 73.73
N GLU A 198 1.89 53.88 73.64
CA GLU A 198 2.61 53.66 72.38
C GLU A 198 2.11 52.38 71.70
N PRO A 199 1.74 52.43 70.40
CA PRO A 199 1.84 51.26 69.56
C PRO A 199 3.04 51.48 68.63
N ASN A 200 4.06 50.65 68.83
CA ASN A 200 5.12 50.41 67.87
C ASN A 200 4.47 49.89 66.57
N ILE A 201 4.24 50.77 65.59
CA ILE A 201 3.76 50.39 64.26
C ILE A 201 4.92 50.67 63.31
N GLU A 202 5.61 49.59 62.94
CA GLU A 202 6.48 49.56 61.78
C GLU A 202 5.73 50.18 60.60
N LYS A 203 6.30 51.24 60.01
CA LYS A 203 5.92 51.71 58.69
C LYS A 203 6.20 50.60 57.68
N VAL A 204 5.22 49.72 57.45
CA VAL A 204 5.22 48.87 56.26
C VAL A 204 4.87 49.78 55.08
N SER A 205 5.90 50.25 54.40
CA SER A 205 5.77 50.97 53.14
C SER A 205 5.11 50.05 52.10
N LEU A 206 3.81 50.22 51.87
CA LEU A 206 3.10 49.65 50.72
C LEU A 206 3.50 50.41 49.44
N ASN A 207 4.74 50.24 49.01
CA ASN A 207 5.24 50.72 47.71
C ASN A 207 5.41 49.58 46.69
N VAL A 208 4.78 48.42 46.93
CA VAL A 208 4.88 47.26 46.03
C VAL A 208 3.51 46.97 45.43
N LEU A 209 2.96 47.87 44.61
CA LEU A 209 1.99 47.50 43.57
C LEU A 209 1.75 48.64 42.56
N LYS A 210 2.82 49.24 42.03
CA LYS A 210 2.75 50.05 40.80
C LYS A 210 3.92 49.68 39.90
N GLN A 211 3.84 48.51 39.28
CA GLN A 211 4.53 48.29 38.02
C GLN A 211 3.48 47.98 36.95
N PRO A 212 3.54 48.64 35.78
CA PRO A 212 2.76 48.20 34.64
C PRO A 212 3.25 46.81 34.23
N PHE A 213 2.33 45.91 33.92
CA PHE A 213 2.67 44.59 33.36
C PHE A 213 3.45 44.82 32.06
N GLU A 214 4.74 44.50 32.04
CA GLU A 214 5.47 44.27 30.79
C GLU A 214 5.01 42.92 30.22
N GLU A 215 4.55 42.92 28.97
CA GLU A 215 4.28 41.70 28.21
C GLU A 215 5.55 40.85 28.16
N VAL A 216 5.52 39.68 28.82
CA VAL A 216 6.58 38.68 28.73
C VAL A 216 6.42 37.95 27.38
N PRO A 217 7.45 37.93 26.52
CA PRO A 217 7.41 37.13 25.30
C PRO A 217 7.36 35.64 25.65
N ILE A 218 6.37 34.92 25.11
CA ILE A 218 6.28 33.46 25.23
C ILE A 218 7.37 32.85 24.35
N HIS A 219 8.52 32.52 24.94
CA HIS A 219 9.49 31.63 24.33
C HIS A 219 9.05 30.18 24.59
N MET A 220 8.63 29.49 23.53
CA MET A 220 8.40 28.05 23.50
C MET A 220 9.73 27.31 23.70
N SER A 221 10.11 27.05 24.94
CA SER A 221 11.24 26.17 25.26
C SER A 221 10.95 25.31 26.49
N GLY A 222 10.67 24.04 26.24
CA GLY A 222 11.10 22.93 27.10
C GLY A 222 10.08 22.39 28.12
N VAL A 223 9.21 21.49 27.68
CA VAL A 223 8.72 20.40 28.52
C VAL A 223 9.57 19.18 28.19
N SER A 224 10.61 18.96 29.01
CA SER A 224 11.54 17.82 28.88
C SER A 224 11.00 16.61 29.62
N GLY A 225 10.95 15.46 28.95
CA GLY A 225 11.01 14.16 29.64
C GLY A 225 10.35 13.00 28.90
N ALA A 226 9.11 13.18 28.44
CA ALA A 226 8.34 12.08 27.85
C ALA A 226 8.20 12.18 26.32
N GLU A 227 8.10 13.41 25.79
CA GLU A 227 7.89 13.63 24.35
C GLU A 227 9.15 13.37 23.51
N ASP A 228 10.35 13.48 24.08
CA ASP A 228 11.62 13.25 23.38
C ASP A 228 11.88 11.76 23.08
N GLU A 229 11.33 10.86 23.89
CA GLU A 229 11.51 9.41 23.70
C GLU A 229 10.56 8.89 22.60
N GLU A 230 9.32 9.39 22.54
CA GLU A 230 8.37 9.08 21.46
C GLU A 230 8.79 9.70 20.12
N LEU A 231 9.29 10.94 20.12
CA LEU A 231 9.86 11.57 18.92
C LEU A 231 11.11 10.83 18.44
N GLY A 232 11.93 10.31 19.36
CA GLY A 232 13.07 9.45 19.06
C GLY A 232 12.66 8.16 18.36
N GLN A 233 11.68 7.44 18.93
CA GLN A 233 11.16 6.20 18.36
C GLN A 233 10.49 6.41 16.99
N LEU A 234 9.77 7.52 16.82
CA LEU A 234 9.14 7.87 15.55
C LEU A 234 10.19 8.18 14.47
N ARG A 235 11.26 8.91 14.81
CA ARG A 235 12.36 9.21 13.89
C ARG A 235 13.09 7.94 13.46
N GLU A 236 13.33 7.01 14.39
CA GLU A 236 13.98 5.74 14.09
C GLU A 236 13.10 4.86 13.17
N THR A 237 11.80 4.79 13.44
CA THR A 237 10.83 4.04 12.62
C THR A 237 10.73 4.60 11.21
N VAL A 238 10.69 5.93 11.05
CA VAL A 238 10.66 6.60 9.74
C VAL A 238 11.96 6.35 8.97
N ALA A 239 13.11 6.38 9.63
CA ALA A 239 14.40 6.09 9.00
C ALA A 239 14.47 4.64 8.49
N LEU A 240 13.96 3.68 9.27
CA LEU A 240 13.93 2.26 8.93
C LEU A 240 13.01 1.97 7.73
N LEU A 241 11.82 2.57 7.72
CA LEU A 241 10.88 2.47 6.59
C LEU A 241 11.45 3.11 5.33
N THR A 242 12.13 4.27 5.47
CA THR A 242 12.77 4.94 4.33
C THR A 242 13.90 4.11 3.73
N ALA A 243 14.67 3.41 4.56
CA ALA A 243 15.73 2.51 4.10
C ALA A 243 15.18 1.25 3.41
N GLN A 244 14.05 0.70 3.88
CA GLN A 244 13.39 -0.45 3.26
C GLN A 244 12.75 -0.12 1.91
N CYS A 245 12.27 1.10 1.71
CA CYS A 245 11.74 1.53 0.41
C CYS A 245 12.83 1.88 -0.63
N ALA A 246 14.10 1.96 -0.22
CA ALA A 246 15.23 2.31 -1.09
C ALA A 246 16.04 1.10 -1.58
N GLN A 247 15.67 -0.12 -1.18
CA GLN A 247 16.19 -1.40 -1.71
C GLN A 247 15.25 -1.98 -2.76
#